data_AF-A0A2J6RDR0-F1
#
_entry.id   AF-A0A2J6RDR0-F1
#
_cell.length_a   1.000
_cell.length_b   1.000
_cell.length_c   1.000
_cell.angle_alpha   90.00
_cell.angle_beta   90.00
_cell.angle_gamma   90.00
#
_symmetry.space_group_name_H-M   'P 1'
#
loop_
_entity.id
_entity.type
_entity.pdbx_description
1 polymer ?
#
loop_
_entity_poly.entity_id
_entity_poly.type
_entity_poly.pdbx_seq_one_letter_code
_entity_poly.pdbx_strand_id
1 'polypeptide(L)'
;MFTFFVKLPTELKDRIWHYVTKEERLIELREPRRSLRPSQRGLLFDHQVPVPSILQVCRDSRAKGKQDYTKCKTRGGLSLVCYLGNIDYLRPEERILWVNFQRDVFVCD
;
A
#
# COMPACT_ATOMS: atom_id res chain seq x y z
N MET A 1 -3.52 -3.50 21.15
CA MET A 1 -3.97 -2.15 20.73
C MET A 1 -2.92 -1.15 21.20
N PHE A 2 -2.33 -0.37 20.29
CA PHE A 2 -1.25 0.57 20.62
C PHE A 2 -1.86 1.89 21.16
N THR A 3 -2.10 1.96 22.47
CA THR A 3 -2.92 3.02 23.10
C THR A 3 -2.18 4.34 23.34
N PHE A 4 -0.85 4.36 23.25
CA PHE A 4 -0.05 5.55 23.52
C PHE A 4 -0.15 6.61 22.42
N PHE A 5 -0.20 6.19 21.15
CA PHE A 5 -0.20 7.12 20.03
C PHE A 5 -1.42 8.06 20.06
N VAL A 6 -2.58 7.55 20.48
CA VAL A 6 -3.82 8.34 20.58
C VAL A 6 -3.71 9.46 21.63
N LYS A 7 -2.93 9.23 22.69
CA LYS A 7 -2.74 10.19 23.79
C LYS A 7 -1.66 11.25 23.52
N LEU A 8 -0.92 11.13 22.42
CA LEU A 8 0.09 12.12 22.06
C LEU A 8 -0.56 13.47 21.70
N PRO A 9 0.09 14.60 22.05
CA PRO A 9 -0.22 15.91 21.48
C PRO A 9 -0.19 15.87 19.95
N THR A 10 -1.02 16.70 19.32
CA THR A 10 -1.18 16.75 17.86
C THR A 10 0.15 17.03 17.17
N GLU A 11 0.98 17.90 17.73
CA GLU A 11 2.29 18.28 17.18
C GLU A 11 3.24 17.07 17.10
N LEU A 12 3.19 16.17 18.08
CA LEU A 12 4.00 14.94 18.06
C LEU A 12 3.43 13.93 17.08
N LYS A 13 2.11 13.80 16.97
CA LYS A 13 1.47 12.94 15.96
C LYS A 13 1.86 13.38 14.55
N ASP A 14 1.78 14.68 14.28
CA ASP A 14 2.14 15.26 12.98
C ASP A 14 3.61 15.04 12.65
N ARG A 15 4.51 15.20 13.62
CA ARG A 15 5.94 14.90 13.43
C ARG A 15 6.16 13.42 13.12
N ILE A 16 5.52 12.50 13.86
CA ILE A 16 5.65 11.07 13.60
C ILE A 16 5.10 10.72 12.22
N TRP A 17 3.92 11.23 11.86
CA TRP A 17 3.34 11.01 10.54
C TRP A 17 4.25 11.51 9.43
N HIS A 18 4.79 12.73 9.56
CA HIS A 18 5.72 13.30 8.59
C HIS A 18 7.00 12.49 8.43
N TYR A 19 7.51 11.89 9.51
CA TYR A 19 8.66 11.00 9.43
C TYR A 19 8.30 9.69 8.72
N VAL A 20 7.21 9.05 9.09
CA VAL A 20 6.78 7.76 8.53
C VAL A 20 6.38 7.89 7.06
N THR A 21 5.79 9.00 6.64
CA THR A 21 5.41 9.21 5.23
C THR A 21 6.59 9.57 4.34
N LYS A 22 7.74 9.94 4.92
CA LYS A 22 8.98 10.25 4.18
C LYS A 22 9.85 9.04 3.93
N GLU A 23 9.66 7.97 4.69
CA GLU A 23 10.44 6.75 4.53
C GLU A 23 10.10 6.12 3.18
N GLU A 24 11.14 5.89 2.37
CA GLU A 24 11.00 5.19 1.10
C GLU A 24 10.72 3.72 1.38
N ARG A 25 9.78 3.15 0.65
CA ARG A 25 9.45 1.72 0.72
C ARG A 25 9.60 1.11 -0.65
N LEU A 26 10.31 -0.02 -0.69
CA LEU A 26 10.49 -0.78 -1.92
C LEU A 26 9.20 -1.55 -2.21
N ILE A 27 8.68 -1.42 -3.43
CA ILE A 27 7.58 -2.18 -3.99
C ILE A 27 8.16 -3.22 -4.95
N GLU A 28 8.32 -4.45 -4.48
CA GLU A 28 8.87 -5.57 -5.25
C GLU A 28 7.80 -6.10 -6.21
N LEU A 29 8.14 -6.03 -7.49
CA LEU A 29 7.35 -6.51 -8.60
C LEU A 29 7.99 -7.79 -9.12
N ARG A 30 7.42 -8.95 -8.82
CA ARG A 30 7.92 -10.22 -9.37
C ARG A 30 7.29 -10.54 -10.70
N GLU A 31 8.11 -10.83 -11.71
CA GLU A 31 7.60 -11.42 -12.94
C GLU A 31 6.92 -12.77 -12.64
N PRO A 32 5.78 -13.04 -13.28
CA PRO A 32 5.13 -14.33 -13.15
C PRO A 32 6.02 -15.43 -13.71
N ARG A 33 6.12 -16.55 -12.99
CA ARG A 33 6.87 -17.73 -13.46
C ARG A 33 6.41 -18.11 -14.87
N ARG A 34 7.36 -18.34 -15.78
CA ARG A 34 7.12 -18.66 -17.22
C ARG A 34 6.14 -19.83 -17.45
N SER A 35 5.97 -20.71 -16.46
CA SER A 35 5.05 -21.85 -16.47
C SER A 35 3.58 -21.51 -16.15
N LEU A 36 3.27 -20.27 -15.76
CA LEU A 36 1.90 -19.83 -15.52
C LEU A 36 1.17 -19.58 -16.85
N ARG A 37 -0.12 -19.93 -16.89
CA ARG A 37 -0.98 -19.66 -18.05
C ARG A 37 -0.92 -18.15 -18.37
N PRO A 38 -1.06 -17.71 -19.63
CA PRO A 38 -1.05 -16.29 -19.98
C PRO A 38 -2.02 -15.43 -19.15
N SER A 39 -3.15 -16.01 -18.72
CA SER A 39 -4.14 -15.38 -17.84
C SER A 39 -3.73 -15.23 -16.37
N GLN A 40 -2.63 -15.88 -15.96
CA GLN A 40 -2.04 -15.85 -14.62
C GLN A 40 -0.68 -15.15 -14.62
N ARG A 41 -0.22 -14.65 -15.78
CA ARG A 41 0.97 -13.83 -15.82
C ARG A 41 0.62 -12.53 -15.15
N GLY A 42 1.22 -12.22 -14.03
CA GLY A 42 1.07 -10.98 -13.32
C GLY A 42 2.25 -10.66 -12.46
N LEU A 43 2.53 -9.36 -12.30
CA LEU A 43 3.37 -8.84 -11.25
C LEU A 43 2.79 -9.24 -9.90
N LEU A 44 3.50 -10.15 -9.22
CA LEU A 44 3.18 -10.53 -7.85
C LEU A 44 3.89 -9.55 -6.92
N PHE A 45 3.12 -8.91 -6.05
CA PHE A 45 3.65 -8.16 -4.92
C PHE A 45 4.00 -9.18 -3.85
N ASP A 46 5.29 -9.47 -3.74
CA ASP A 46 5.81 -10.41 -2.75
C ASP A 46 6.33 -9.67 -1.51
N HIS A 47 6.28 -10.34 -0.36
CA HIS A 47 6.90 -9.90 0.90
C HIS A 47 6.50 -8.50 1.44
N GLN A 48 5.48 -7.85 0.87
CA GLN A 48 5.06 -6.51 1.28
C GLN A 48 3.88 -6.49 2.23
N VAL A 49 3.93 -5.58 3.21
CA VAL A 49 2.77 -5.25 4.02
C VAL A 49 1.76 -4.54 3.10
N PRO A 50 0.58 -5.13 2.82
CA PRO A 50 -0.37 -4.57 1.84
C PRO A 50 -0.95 -3.23 2.30
N VAL A 51 -0.87 -2.96 3.61
CA VAL A 51 -1.37 -1.74 4.26
C VAL A 51 -0.22 -1.13 5.07
N PRO A 52 0.31 0.06 4.67
CA PRO A 52 1.29 0.81 5.43
C PRO A 52 0.91 0.98 6.90
N SER A 53 1.92 0.97 7.78
CA SER A 53 1.75 1.08 9.24
C SER A 53 0.90 2.29 9.63
N ILE A 54 1.11 3.44 8.98
CA ILE A 54 0.35 4.68 9.22
C ILE A 54 -1.17 4.51 9.04
N LEU A 55 -1.61 3.62 8.14
CA LEU A 55 -3.04 3.37 7.91
C LEU A 55 -3.67 2.45 8.98
N GLN A 56 -2.84 1.79 9.79
CA GLN A 56 -3.26 0.81 10.79
C GLN A 56 -3.24 1.34 12.24
N VAL A 57 -2.57 2.48 12.51
CA VAL A 57 -2.39 2.98 13.90
C VAL A 57 -3.69 3.39 14.58
N CYS A 58 -4.42 4.36 14.01
CA CYS A 58 -5.67 4.89 14.56
C CYS A 58 -6.52 5.56 13.47
N ARG A 59 -7.71 6.05 13.83
CA ARG A 59 -8.63 6.73 12.89
C ARG A 59 -7.99 7.96 12.23
N ASP A 60 -7.35 8.82 13.02
CA ASP A 60 -6.75 10.06 12.54
C ASP A 60 -5.55 9.77 11.64
N SER A 61 -4.71 8.81 12.05
CA SER A 61 -3.57 8.34 11.27
C SER A 61 -4.01 7.77 9.91
N ARG A 62 -5.13 7.04 9.88
CA ARG A 62 -5.71 6.56 8.63
C ARG A 62 -6.24 7.69 7.76
N ALA A 63 -6.86 8.71 8.35
CA ALA A 63 -7.33 9.88 7.60
C ALA A 63 -6.14 10.64 6.99
N LYS A 64 -5.04 10.79 7.74
CA LYS A 64 -3.81 11.41 7.26
C LYS A 64 -3.15 10.59 6.16
N GLY A 65 -2.92 9.29 6.39
CA GLY A 65 -2.28 8.42 5.40
C GLY A 65 -3.08 8.30 4.10
N LYS A 66 -4.41 8.43 4.12
CA LYS A 66 -5.24 8.48 2.90
C LYS A 66 -5.00 9.73 2.03
N GLN A 67 -4.35 10.77 2.55
CA GLN A 67 -3.95 11.95 1.76
C GLN A 67 -2.71 11.65 0.91
N ASP A 68 -1.82 10.80 1.40
CA ASP A 68 -0.52 10.51 0.78
C ASP A 68 -0.53 9.19 -0.01
N TYR A 69 -1.36 8.23 0.41
CA TYR A 69 -1.45 6.91 -0.20
C TYR A 69 -2.70 6.74 -1.06
N THR A 70 -2.49 6.23 -2.27
CA THR A 70 -3.53 5.83 -3.20
C THR A 70 -3.82 4.33 -3.06
N LYS A 71 -5.09 3.96 -3.04
CA LYS A 71 -5.49 2.55 -3.06
C LYS A 71 -5.46 2.04 -4.49
N CYS A 72 -4.68 1.00 -4.72
CA CYS A 72 -4.56 0.34 -6.02
C CYS A 72 -4.84 -1.16 -5.89
N LYS A 73 -5.17 -1.80 -7.01
CA LYS A 73 -5.27 -3.26 -7.07
C LYS A 73 -4.56 -3.82 -8.28
N THR A 74 -4.19 -5.08 -8.20
CA THR A 74 -3.69 -5.82 -9.36
C THR A 74 -4.84 -6.15 -10.29
N ARG A 75 -4.67 -5.98 -11.61
CA ARG A 75 -5.65 -6.40 -12.63
C ARG A 75 -5.03 -7.44 -13.53
N GLY A 76 -5.61 -8.66 -13.50
CA GLY A 76 -5.07 -9.82 -14.21
C GLY A 76 -3.61 -10.09 -13.85
N GLY A 77 -3.21 -9.66 -12.65
CA GLY A 77 -1.84 -9.61 -12.17
C GLY A 77 -0.87 -8.71 -12.97
N LEU A 78 -1.08 -8.36 -14.24
CA LEU A 78 -0.10 -7.64 -15.07
C LEU A 78 0.01 -6.14 -14.81
N SER A 79 -1.05 -5.53 -14.28
CA SER A 79 -1.15 -4.08 -14.18
C SER A 79 -1.65 -3.66 -12.79
N LEU A 80 -1.13 -2.54 -12.32
CA LEU A 80 -1.64 -1.86 -11.15
C LEU A 80 -2.72 -0.87 -11.62
N VAL A 81 -3.94 -1.02 -11.13
CA VAL A 81 -5.04 -0.10 -11.39
C VAL A 81 -5.35 0.65 -10.10
N CYS A 82 -5.29 1.98 -10.14
CA CYS A 82 -5.53 2.83 -8.99
C CYS A 82 -6.94 3.39 -8.99
N TYR A 83 -7.51 3.51 -7.79
CA TYR A 83 -8.89 3.89 -7.58
C TYR A 83 -8.97 5.12 -6.69
N LEU A 84 -9.75 6.10 -7.14
CA LEU A 84 -10.22 7.21 -6.31
C LEU A 84 -11.52 6.76 -5.62
N GLY A 85 -11.43 5.89 -4.62
CA GLY A 85 -12.62 5.44 -3.89
C GLY A 85 -12.52 4.07 -3.24
N ASN A 86 -13.69 3.52 -2.91
CA ASN A 86 -13.80 2.15 -2.40
C ASN A 86 -13.64 1.15 -3.54
N ILE A 87 -13.02 0.02 -3.22
CA ILE A 87 -12.97 -1.14 -4.10
C ILE A 87 -14.04 -2.08 -3.56
N ASP A 88 -15.21 -2.05 -4.20
CA ASP A 88 -16.39 -2.78 -3.74
C ASP A 88 -16.32 -4.27 -4.12
N TYR A 89 -15.43 -4.61 -5.06
CA TYR A 89 -15.22 -5.98 -5.52
C TYR A 89 -13.75 -6.24 -5.87
N LEU A 90 -13.24 -7.36 -5.35
CA LEU A 90 -11.94 -7.95 -5.68
C LEU A 90 -12.18 -9.34 -6.24
N ARG A 91 -11.54 -9.65 -7.37
CA ARG A 91 -11.46 -11.06 -7.80
C ARG A 91 -10.47 -11.82 -6.89
N PRO A 92 -10.56 -13.15 -6.77
CA PRO A 92 -9.67 -13.94 -5.92
C PRO A 92 -8.18 -13.72 -6.20
N GLU A 93 -7.82 -13.44 -7.44
CA GLU A 93 -6.46 -13.16 -7.90
C GLU A 93 -5.99 -11.71 -7.70
N GLU A 94 -6.91 -10.80 -7.36
CA GLU A 94 -6.59 -9.38 -7.17
C GLU A 94 -6.16 -9.12 -5.73
N ARG A 95 -5.14 -8.28 -5.56
CA ARG A 95 -4.69 -7.80 -4.25
C ARG A 95 -4.81 -6.30 -4.17
N ILE A 96 -5.20 -5.78 -3.01
CA ILE A 96 -5.14 -4.35 -2.72
C ILE A 96 -3.73 -4.01 -2.24
N LEU A 97 -3.20 -2.92 -2.78
CA LEU A 97 -1.99 -2.27 -2.33
C LEU A 97 -2.27 -0.79 -2.09
N TRP A 98 -1.73 -0.24 -1.01
CA TRP A 98 -1.67 1.21 -0.82
C TRP A 98 -0.32 1.70 -1.29
N VAL A 99 -0.32 2.65 -2.22
CA VAL A 99 0.88 3.17 -2.87
C VAL A 99 0.99 4.67 -2.67
N ASN A 100 2.13 5.13 -2.17
CA ASN A 100 2.53 6.53 -2.17
C ASN A 100 3.46 6.77 -3.38
N PHE A 101 2.90 7.26 -4.48
CA PHE A 101 3.65 7.47 -5.73
C PHE A 101 4.78 8.52 -5.64
N GLN A 102 4.84 9.29 -4.56
CA GLN A 102 5.94 10.24 -4.33
C GLN A 102 7.14 9.62 -3.61
N ARG A 103 6.99 8.41 -3.04
CA ARG A 103 7.95 7.84 -2.07
C ARG A 103 8.22 6.35 -2.28
N ASP A 104 7.21 5.59 -2.69
CA ASP A 104 7.37 4.18 -2.96
C ASP A 104 8.19 4.00 -4.24
N VAL A 105 9.22 3.14 -4.16
CA VAL A 105 10.12 2.83 -5.27
C VAL A 105 9.79 1.44 -5.78
N PHE A 106 9.44 1.33 -7.06
CA PHE A 106 9.14 0.05 -7.68
C PHE A 106 10.42 -0.62 -8.14
N VAL A 107 10.66 -1.85 -7.70
CA VAL A 107 11.83 -2.65 -8.06
C VAL A 107 11.37 -3.95 -8.71
N CYS A 108 12.05 -4.35 -9.78
CA CYS A 108 11.81 -5.63 -10.44
C CYS A 108 12.97 -6.58 -10.11
N ASP A 109 12.62 -7.79 -9.65
CA ASP A 109 13.55 -8.92 -9.51
C ASP A 109 13.75 -9.64 -10.86
#